data_AF-A2SMP1-F1
#
_entry.id   AF-A2SMP1-F1
#
_cell.length_a   1.000
_cell.length_b   1.000
_cell.length_c   1.000
_cell.angle_alpha   90.00
_cell.angle_beta   90.00
_cell.angle_gamma   90.00
#
_symmetry.space_group_name_H-M   'P 1'
#
loop_
_entity.id
_entity.type
_entity.pdbx_description
1 polymer ?
#
loop_
_entity_poly.entity_id
_entity_poly.type
_entity_poly.pdbx_seq_one_letter_code
_entity_poly.pdbx_strand_id
1 'polypeptide(L)'
;MLFTAFAMAGAGAHGASAGHVACEKQFKRLSKGAVTAVPEVKDWGDAREYYFAWNADAGQLQTRGGKASGSCIIDRRTGKGFVSMNAQDLGDFVAPAPL
;
A
#
# COMPACT_ATOMS: atom_id res chain seq x y z
N MET A 1 -34.51 8.88 -33.18
CA MET A 1 -33.31 8.15 -32.76
C MET A 1 -32.83 8.78 -31.47
N LEU A 2 -33.05 8.11 -30.34
CA LEU A 2 -32.69 8.63 -29.01
C LEU A 2 -31.27 8.14 -28.71
N PHE A 3 -30.30 9.06 -28.65
CA PHE A 3 -28.92 8.72 -28.29
C PHE A 3 -28.85 8.51 -26.77
N THR A 4 -28.76 7.25 -26.36
CA THR A 4 -28.41 6.88 -24.98
C THR A 4 -26.95 7.26 -24.77
N ALA A 5 -26.69 8.40 -24.15
CA ALA A 5 -25.37 8.75 -23.66
C ALA A 5 -25.02 7.79 -22.52
N PHE A 6 -24.24 6.75 -22.84
CA PHE A 6 -23.50 5.99 -21.85
C PHE A 6 -22.53 6.97 -21.19
N ALA A 7 -22.83 7.38 -19.97
CA ALA A 7 -21.86 7.99 -19.09
C ALA A 7 -20.77 6.94 -18.86
N MET A 8 -19.68 7.04 -19.63
CA MET A 8 -18.42 6.41 -19.24
C MET A 8 -18.02 7.09 -17.93
N ALA A 9 -18.27 6.41 -16.81
CA ALA A 9 -17.61 6.71 -15.56
C ALA A 9 -16.12 6.63 -15.87
N GLY A 10 -15.50 7.81 -16.04
CA GLY A 10 -14.09 7.93 -16.27
C GLY A 10 -13.39 7.09 -15.21
N ALA A 11 -12.40 6.32 -15.66
CA ALA A 11 -11.40 5.70 -14.79
C ALA A 11 -10.77 6.83 -13.97
N GLY A 12 -11.41 7.13 -12.84
CA GLY A 12 -10.91 8.11 -11.90
C GLY A 12 -9.54 7.63 -11.50
N ALA A 13 -8.54 8.50 -11.65
CA ALA A 13 -7.33 8.42 -10.87
C ALA A 13 -7.77 8.22 -9.42
N HIS A 14 -7.81 6.97 -8.97
CA HIS A 14 -8.05 6.61 -7.59
C HIS A 14 -6.85 7.16 -6.86
N GLY A 15 -6.95 8.39 -6.36
CA GLY A 15 -5.95 8.97 -5.49
C GLY A 15 -5.65 7.94 -4.42
N ALA A 16 -4.38 7.53 -4.33
CA ALA A 16 -3.94 6.60 -3.31
C ALA A 16 -4.51 7.02 -1.95
N SER A 17 -5.18 6.10 -1.24
CA SER A 17 -5.76 6.41 0.07
C SER A 17 -4.69 6.99 1.01
N ALA A 18 -5.11 7.76 2.02
CA ALA A 18 -4.17 8.30 3.01
C ALA A 18 -3.31 7.18 3.64
N GLY A 19 -3.90 6.00 3.80
CA GLY A 19 -3.19 4.79 4.22
C GLY A 19 -2.15 4.29 3.21
N HIS A 20 -2.51 4.23 1.92
CA HIS A 20 -1.60 3.79 0.88
C HIS A 20 -0.37 4.72 0.78
N VAL A 21 -0.58 6.04 0.81
CA VAL A 21 0.51 7.04 0.81
C VAL A 21 1.38 6.92 2.07
N ALA A 22 0.77 6.68 3.24
CA ALA A 22 1.51 6.53 4.49
C ALA A 22 2.38 5.26 4.47
N CYS A 23 1.85 4.13 4.02
CA CYS A 23 2.60 2.89 3.84
C CYS A 23 3.75 3.06 2.84
N GLU A 24 3.48 3.69 1.69
CA GLU A 24 4.49 3.92 0.65
C GLU A 24 5.65 4.76 1.19
N LYS A 25 5.35 5.80 1.98
CA LYS A 25 6.38 6.64 2.62
C LYS A 25 7.27 5.83 3.57
N GLN A 26 6.71 4.91 4.36
CA GLN A 26 7.51 4.07 5.26
C GLN A 26 8.39 3.11 4.47
N PHE A 27 7.84 2.44 3.46
CA PHE A 27 8.66 1.55 2.62
C PHE A 27 9.75 2.32 1.87
N LYS A 28 9.47 3.50 1.31
CA LYS A 28 10.49 4.36 0.67
C LYS A 28 11.60 4.74 1.63
N ARG A 29 11.30 5.00 2.90
CA ARG A 29 12.32 5.27 3.92
C ARG A 29 13.20 4.05 4.17
N LEU A 30 12.61 2.86 4.26
CA LEU A 30 13.32 1.61 4.53
C LEU A 30 14.13 1.12 3.31
N SER A 31 13.61 1.31 2.09
CA SER A 31 14.19 0.83 0.82
C SER A 31 14.99 1.90 0.05
N LYS A 32 15.25 3.06 0.66
CA LYS A 32 15.93 4.21 0.00
C LYS A 32 15.25 4.66 -1.30
N GLY A 33 13.92 4.59 -1.34
CA GLY A 33 13.10 5.05 -2.45
C GLY A 33 12.81 3.99 -3.52
N ALA A 34 13.43 2.81 -3.46
CA ALA A 34 13.17 1.73 -4.40
C ALA A 34 11.96 0.91 -3.93
N VAL A 35 10.74 1.39 -4.16
CA VAL A 35 9.52 0.61 -3.90
C VAL A 35 8.43 0.96 -4.92
N THR A 36 7.68 -0.05 -5.32
CA THR A 36 6.53 0.03 -6.21
C THR A 36 5.31 -0.50 -5.47
N ALA A 37 4.23 0.29 -5.45
CA ALA A 37 2.95 -0.17 -4.95
C ALA A 37 2.42 -1.31 -5.81
N VAL A 38 1.95 -2.39 -5.18
CA VAL A 38 1.21 -3.45 -5.85
C VAL A 38 -0.27 -3.03 -5.81
N PRO A 39 -1.02 -3.13 -6.91
CA PRO A 39 -2.43 -2.75 -6.96
C PRO A 39 -3.37 -3.69 -6.17
N GLU A 40 -2.80 -4.52 -5.29
CA GLU A 40 -3.51 -5.41 -4.39
C GLU A 40 -3.70 -4.72 -3.04
N VAL A 41 -4.93 -4.74 -2.54
CA VAL A 41 -5.28 -4.26 -1.21
C VAL A 41 -6.20 -5.31 -0.59
N LYS A 42 -5.88 -5.74 0.62
CA LYS A 42 -6.73 -6.66 1.37
C LYS A 42 -7.47 -5.92 2.47
N ASP A 43 -8.79 -6.03 2.47
CA ASP A 43 -9.65 -5.43 3.48
C ASP A 43 -9.96 -6.49 4.55
N TRP A 44 -9.68 -6.15 5.80
CA TRP A 44 -9.92 -7.00 6.96
C TRP A 44 -11.12 -6.52 7.79
N GLY A 45 -11.87 -5.52 7.31
CA GLY A 45 -12.99 -4.88 8.00
C GLY A 45 -12.54 -3.66 8.80
N ASP A 46 -11.84 -3.89 9.89
CA ASP A 46 -11.28 -2.86 10.78
C ASP A 46 -9.87 -2.41 10.40
N ALA A 47 -9.18 -3.17 9.56
CA ALA A 47 -7.87 -2.85 9.01
C ALA A 47 -7.83 -2.94 7.48
N ARG A 48 -6.87 -2.24 6.87
CA ARG A 48 -6.51 -2.39 5.46
C ARG A 48 -5.04 -2.77 5.33
N GLU A 49 -4.78 -3.74 4.47
CA GLU A 49 -3.44 -4.20 4.14
C GLU A 49 -3.08 -3.81 2.71
N TYR A 50 -1.94 -3.15 2.55
CA TYR A 50 -1.40 -2.69 1.28
C TYR A 50 -0.11 -3.45 0.96
N TYR A 51 0.07 -3.87 -0.29
CA TYR A 51 1.22 -4.66 -0.71
C TYR A 51 2.21 -3.84 -1.54
N PHE A 52 3.50 -4.11 -1.34
CA PHE A 52 4.57 -3.39 -2.01
C PHE A 52 5.66 -4.36 -2.51
N ALA A 53 6.25 -4.02 -3.66
CA ALA A 53 7.34 -4.76 -4.28
C ALA A 53 8.55 -3.84 -4.47
N TRP A 54 9.76 -4.41 -4.48
CA TRP A 54 10.99 -3.66 -4.79
C TRP A 54 12.03 -4.57 -5.45
N ASN A 55 13.07 -3.96 -6.02
CA ASN A 55 14.17 -4.69 -6.63
C ASN A 55 15.16 -5.18 -5.57
N ALA A 56 15.77 -6.35 -5.80
CA ALA A 56 16.65 -7.03 -4.84
C ALA A 56 17.86 -6.19 -4.36
N ASP A 57 18.22 -5.13 -5.10
CA ASP A 57 19.40 -4.30 -4.84
C ASP A 57 19.14 -3.10 -3.90
N ALA A 58 17.93 -2.99 -3.33
CA ALA A 58 17.53 -1.90 -2.43
C ALA A 58 18.11 -1.98 -1.00
N GLY A 59 19.37 -2.43 -0.87
CA GLY A 59 20.20 -2.16 0.31
C GLY A 59 19.80 -2.83 1.64
N GLN A 60 19.48 -4.14 1.60
CA GLN A 60 19.28 -5.11 2.72
C GLN A 60 17.86 -5.70 2.83
N LEU A 61 16.87 -5.16 2.12
CA LEU A 61 15.53 -5.74 2.08
C LEU A 61 15.43 -6.72 0.90
N GLN A 62 15.55 -8.02 1.14
CA GLN A 62 15.47 -9.04 0.08
C GLN A 62 14.04 -9.52 -0.14
N THR A 63 13.63 -9.58 -1.40
CA THR A 63 12.31 -10.08 -1.81
C THR A 63 12.39 -11.59 -2.00
N ARG A 64 11.57 -12.37 -1.29
CA ARG A 64 11.47 -13.82 -1.55
C ARG A 64 10.37 -14.05 -2.60
N GLY A 65 10.75 -14.36 -3.84
CA GLY A 65 9.82 -14.88 -4.85
C GLY A 65 8.98 -13.86 -5.63
N GLY A 66 9.32 -12.55 -5.59
CA GLY A 66 8.94 -11.59 -6.63
C GLY A 66 7.47 -11.19 -6.79
N LYS A 67 6.57 -11.49 -5.85
CA LYS A 67 5.12 -11.16 -5.97
C LYS A 67 4.66 -9.99 -5.10
N ALA A 68 5.00 -10.01 -3.82
CA ALA A 68 4.96 -8.87 -2.91
C ALA A 68 6.07 -9.10 -1.89
N SER A 69 6.78 -8.06 -1.55
CA SER A 69 8.00 -8.16 -0.74
C SER A 69 7.74 -7.73 0.70
N GLY A 70 6.77 -6.84 0.88
CA GLY A 70 6.25 -6.46 2.17
C GLY A 70 4.78 -6.09 2.08
N SER A 71 4.13 -6.09 3.24
CA SER A 71 2.80 -5.57 3.41
C SER A 71 2.78 -4.55 4.55
N CYS A 72 1.81 -3.65 4.49
CA CYS A 72 1.59 -2.64 5.49
C CYS A 72 0.12 -2.71 5.91
N ILE A 73 -0.13 -2.97 7.17
CA ILE A 73 -1.47 -3.10 7.72
C ILE A 73 -1.75 -1.86 8.56
N ILE A 74 -2.90 -1.21 8.34
CA ILE A 74 -3.32 -0.05 9.11
C ILE A 74 -4.71 -0.29 9.69
N ASP A 75 -4.83 -0.12 11.00
CA ASP A 75 -6.11 -0.04 11.72
C ASP A 75 -6.83 1.26 11.32
N ARG A 76 -8.04 1.13 10.78
CA ARG A 76 -8.82 2.24 10.23
C ARG A 76 -9.37 3.18 11.28
N ARG A 77 -9.51 2.72 12.53
CA ARG A 77 -10.10 3.48 13.63
C ARG A 77 -9.06 4.38 14.30
N THR A 78 -7.85 3.86 14.45
CA THR A 78 -6.76 4.49 15.20
C THR A 78 -5.70 5.10 14.28
N GLY A 79 -5.67 4.69 13.00
CA GLY A 79 -4.60 5.06 12.06
C GLY A 79 -3.27 4.40 12.39
N LYS A 80 -3.19 3.55 13.41
CA LYS A 80 -1.96 2.81 13.74
C LYS A 80 -1.72 1.78 12.65
N GLY A 81 -0.52 1.76 12.11
CA GLY A 81 -0.10 0.75 11.16
C GLY A 81 1.26 0.19 11.48
N PHE A 82 1.56 -0.97 10.93
CA PHE A 82 2.86 -1.60 11.01
C PHE A 82 3.28 -2.11 9.64
N VAL A 83 4.58 -2.20 9.45
CA VAL A 83 5.20 -2.60 8.19
C VAL A 83 5.82 -3.98 8.37
N SER A 84 5.45 -4.92 7.52
CA SER A 84 6.01 -6.27 7.54
C SER A 84 6.72 -6.60 6.22
N MET A 85 7.76 -7.45 6.29
CA MET A 85 8.50 -7.98 5.15
C MET A 85 8.82 -9.45 5.40
N ASN A 86 8.41 -10.35 4.51
CA ASN A 86 8.62 -11.80 4.68
C ASN A 86 8.22 -12.31 6.09
N ALA A 87 7.11 -11.82 6.64
CA ALA A 87 6.64 -12.07 8.02
C ALA A 87 7.53 -11.53 9.16
N GLN A 88 8.54 -10.72 8.85
CA GLN A 88 9.30 -9.94 9.83
C GLN A 88 8.68 -8.56 10.00
N ASP A 89 8.44 -8.16 11.25
CA ASP A 89 8.03 -6.81 11.60
C ASP A 89 9.21 -5.83 11.47
N LEU A 90 8.98 -4.72 10.76
CA LEU A 90 9.95 -3.64 10.53
C LEU A 90 9.62 -2.37 11.30
N GLY A 91 8.49 -2.35 12.03
CA GLY A 91 8.11 -1.30 12.96
C GLY A 91 6.76 -0.66 12.68
N ASP A 92 6.30 0.07 13.70
CA ASP A 92 5.02 0.76 13.74
C ASP A 92 5.10 2.21 13.24
N PHE A 93 3.96 2.73 12.80
CA PHE A 93 3.76 4.13 12.44
C PHE A 93 2.28 4.55 12.63
N VAL A 94 2.01 5.85 12.48
CA VAL A 94 0.65 6.40 12.50
C VAL A 94 0.36 7.06 11.16
N ALA A 95 -0.70 6.60 10.50
CA ALA A 95 -1.28 7.23 9.33
C ALA A 95 -2.38 8.22 9.74
N PRO A 96 -2.53 9.35 9.04
CA PRO A 96 -3.60 10.30 9.31
C PRO A 96 -4.96 9.66 9.00
N ALA A 97 -5.87 9.67 9.98
CA ALA A 97 -7.25 9.21 9.82
C ALA A 97 -8.15 10.32 9.26
N PRO A 98 -9.24 9.99 8.51
CA PRO A 98 -9.64 8.65 8.08
C PRO A 98 -8.91 8.17 6.79
N LEU A 99 -8.76 6.84 6.66
CA LEU A 99 -8.10 6.15 5.53
C LEU A 99 -9.04 5.86 4.36
#